data_AF-A0A6G9H077-F1
#
_entry.id   AF-A0A6G9H077-F1
#
_cell.length_a   1.000
_cell.length_b   1.000
_cell.length_c   1.000
_cell.angle_alpha   90.00
_cell.angle_beta   90.00
_cell.angle_gamma   90.00
#
_symmetry.space_group_name_H-M   'P 1'
#
loop_
_entity.id
_entity.type
_entity.pdbx_description
1 polymer ?
#
loop_
_entity_poly.entity_id
_entity_poly.type
_entity_poly.pdbx_seq_one_letter_code
_entity_poly.pdbx_strand_id
1 'polypeptide(L)'
;MSSGWWCGGVGWGTGVPVLRWGRGGGGPLGVRESGLLGGGFVGFRVVGERVCGGARGNPCPVRAVLGGRGTGGLCGECARLDRMHSVAADALADDPRVYRVYLAWFGPGMVKVGITREERGAARLLEQGAVVFSWLGRGPLMAARRAEESVRVALGVPDRIPYAEKRRVRAGLPGVVERGDEVRRMHARVVALDGWPESLERLEFAAVDHGGVFGLDGLPPAGAVVRELVEGGCVAGRILAVAGPDLHLATGRGEGPGGVVVLDTRLMVGWELVGVRREGEREGDEEGEGVEGSGGGISVPLVDVRGGGVQGGLF
;
A
#
# COMPACT_ATOMS: atom_id res chain seq x y z
N MET A 1 29.03 2.88 -12.30
CA MET A 1 28.17 2.80 -11.10
C MET A 1 27.09 3.84 -11.27
N SER A 2 25.81 3.48 -11.37
CA SER A 2 24.75 4.48 -11.57
C SER A 2 24.63 5.35 -10.31
N SER A 3 24.65 6.66 -10.51
CA SER A 3 24.42 7.69 -9.49
C SER A 3 22.94 7.85 -9.13
N GLY A 4 22.06 7.05 -9.76
CA GLY A 4 20.61 7.18 -9.70
C GLY A 4 19.96 6.73 -8.41
N TRP A 5 18.67 7.06 -8.31
CA TRP A 5 17.83 6.81 -7.14
C TRP A 5 16.97 5.57 -7.33
N TRP A 6 17.09 4.63 -6.40
CA TRP A 6 16.35 3.38 -6.39
C TRP A 6 15.14 3.52 -5.47
N CYS A 7 13.97 3.16 -5.98
CA CYS A 7 12.74 3.25 -5.21
C CYS A 7 12.65 2.10 -4.19
N GLY A 8 12.47 2.46 -2.91
CA GLY A 8 12.22 1.57 -1.78
C GLY A 8 10.73 1.34 -1.48
N GLY A 9 9.84 1.96 -2.25
CA GLY A 9 8.38 1.87 -2.10
C GLY A 9 7.81 2.90 -1.14
N VAL A 10 6.49 2.86 -0.98
CA VAL A 10 5.76 3.79 -0.09
C VAL A 10 5.84 3.32 1.35
N GLY A 11 6.17 4.28 2.22
CA GLY A 11 6.01 4.18 3.67
C GLY A 11 4.89 5.07 4.16
N TRP A 12 4.25 4.65 5.26
CA TRP A 12 3.32 5.49 6.01
C TRP A 12 3.96 5.86 7.35
N GLY A 13 4.15 7.17 7.57
CA GLY A 13 4.58 7.73 8.85
C GLY A 13 3.39 8.14 9.71
N THR A 14 3.47 9.32 10.34
CA THR A 14 2.39 9.95 11.12
C THR A 14 1.25 10.48 10.22
N GLY A 15 0.64 9.60 9.44
CA GLY A 15 -0.51 9.91 8.57
C GLY A 15 -0.15 10.41 7.16
N VAL A 16 1.12 10.66 6.86
CA VAL A 16 1.53 11.12 5.53
C VAL A 16 2.22 9.98 4.76
N PRO A 17 1.81 9.69 3.52
CA PRO A 17 2.50 8.74 2.66
C PRO A 17 3.76 9.37 2.07
N VAL A 18 4.87 8.62 2.13
CA VAL A 18 6.16 9.03 1.56
C VAL A 18 6.73 7.94 0.67
N LEU A 19 7.29 8.32 -0.47
CA LEU A 19 8.07 7.43 -1.31
C LEU A 19 9.53 7.45 -0.84
N ARG A 20 10.07 6.28 -0.53
CA ARG A 20 11.45 6.14 -0.04
C ARG A 20 12.41 5.87 -1.18
N TRP A 21 13.60 6.44 -1.08
CA TRP A 21 14.66 6.32 -2.06
C TRP A 21 15.97 5.93 -1.40
N GLY A 22 16.75 5.07 -2.07
CA GLY A 22 18.13 4.75 -1.72
C GLY A 22 19.05 5.03 -2.89
N ARG A 23 20.26 5.53 -2.60
CA ARG A 23 21.32 5.69 -3.60
C ARG A 23 22.30 4.52 -3.49
N GLY A 24 22.68 3.94 -4.64
CA GLY A 24 23.67 2.86 -4.71
C GLY A 24 23.24 1.52 -4.09
N GLY A 25 22.62 0.65 -4.90
CA GLY A 25 22.76 -0.82 -4.82
C GLY A 25 22.56 -1.54 -3.48
N GLY A 26 21.89 -0.96 -2.49
CA GLY A 26 21.55 -1.58 -1.19
C GLY A 26 22.40 -1.16 0.02
N GLY A 27 23.23 -0.11 -0.09
CA GLY A 27 23.96 0.46 1.05
C GLY A 27 23.27 1.66 1.72
N PRO A 28 23.67 2.06 2.95
CA PRO A 28 23.08 3.18 3.70
C PRO A 28 23.50 4.59 3.21
N LEU A 29 24.20 4.72 2.08
CA LEU A 29 24.61 6.02 1.56
C LEU A 29 23.47 6.64 0.73
N GLY A 30 22.86 7.71 1.27
CA GLY A 30 21.84 8.51 0.59
C GLY A 30 20.43 7.92 0.70
N VAL A 31 19.74 8.22 1.80
CA VAL A 31 18.29 7.99 1.94
C VAL A 31 17.58 9.30 1.69
N ARG A 32 16.54 9.28 0.84
CA ARG A 32 15.64 10.41 0.61
C ARG A 32 14.21 9.95 0.75
N GLU A 33 13.33 10.82 1.22
CA GLU A 33 11.88 10.64 1.17
C GLU A 33 11.23 11.73 0.33
N SER A 34 10.17 11.38 -0.40
CA SER A 34 9.36 12.33 -1.16
C SER A 34 7.89 12.19 -0.75
N GLY A 35 7.28 13.28 -0.28
CA GLY A 35 5.88 13.27 0.12
C GLY A 35 4.93 13.02 -1.05
N LEU A 36 3.92 12.19 -0.84
CA LEU A 36 2.86 11.91 -1.83
C LEU A 36 1.59 12.66 -1.43
N LEU A 37 1.60 13.98 -1.61
CA LEU A 37 0.49 14.84 -1.22
C LEU A 37 -0.61 14.85 -2.30
N GLY A 38 -1.87 14.85 -1.84
CA GLY A 38 -3.01 15.06 -2.73
C GLY A 38 -2.90 16.38 -3.49
N GLY A 39 -3.21 16.35 -4.79
CA GLY A 39 -3.04 17.48 -5.70
C GLY A 39 -1.62 17.64 -6.26
N GLY A 40 -0.61 17.00 -5.66
CA GLY A 40 0.77 17.00 -6.16
C GLY A 40 0.90 16.27 -7.50
N PHE A 41 2.03 16.48 -8.17
CA PHE A 41 2.36 15.79 -9.42
C PHE A 41 3.40 14.70 -9.16
N VAL A 42 3.22 13.54 -9.79
CA VAL A 42 4.26 12.50 -9.87
C VAL A 42 4.54 12.23 -11.34
N GLY A 43 5.82 12.14 -11.67
CA GLY A 43 6.28 11.80 -13.01
C GLY A 43 7.62 11.07 -12.92
N PHE A 44 7.68 9.86 -13.46
CA PHE A 44 8.95 9.14 -13.58
C PHE A 44 9.04 8.28 -14.85
N ARG A 45 10.28 8.02 -15.25
CA ARG A 45 10.69 7.00 -16.22
C ARG A 45 11.50 5.91 -15.51
N VAL A 46 11.22 4.67 -15.86
CA VAL A 46 11.95 3.48 -15.40
C VAL A 46 13.28 3.35 -16.15
N VAL A 47 14.36 3.04 -15.43
CA VAL A 47 15.71 2.87 -15.98
C VAL A 47 16.34 1.53 -15.54
N GLY A 48 17.03 0.88 -16.47
CA GLY A 48 17.76 -0.37 -16.27
C GLY A 48 16.88 -1.58 -15.97
N GLU A 49 17.30 -2.35 -14.97
CA GLU A 49 16.63 -3.58 -14.54
C GLU A 49 16.08 -3.42 -13.12
N ARG A 50 15.00 -4.14 -12.83
CA ARG A 50 14.50 -4.28 -11.47
C ARG A 50 15.39 -5.25 -10.70
N VAL A 51 15.96 -4.83 -9.59
CA VAL A 51 16.84 -5.68 -8.78
C VAL A 51 16.39 -5.76 -7.34
N CYS A 52 16.72 -6.88 -6.68
CA CYS A 52 16.50 -7.06 -5.25
C CYS A 52 17.37 -6.10 -4.44
N GLY A 53 16.73 -5.24 -3.64
CA GLY A 53 17.41 -4.33 -2.71
C GLY A 53 17.96 -4.99 -1.46
N GLY A 54 17.55 -6.24 -1.18
CA GLY A 54 17.89 -6.96 0.04
C GLY A 54 16.80 -6.87 1.12
N ALA A 55 17.03 -7.49 2.28
CA ALA A 55 16.03 -7.62 3.34
C ALA A 55 16.63 -7.31 4.71
N ARG A 56 15.81 -6.72 5.60
CA ARG A 56 16.17 -6.41 6.99
C ARG A 56 17.46 -5.58 7.13
N GLY A 57 17.65 -4.60 6.24
CA GLY A 57 18.84 -3.74 6.23
C GLY A 57 20.09 -4.38 5.63
N ASN A 58 20.02 -5.64 5.17
CA ASN A 58 21.11 -6.30 4.48
C ASN A 58 20.92 -6.21 2.95
N PRO A 59 21.91 -5.70 2.19
CA PRO A 59 21.84 -5.70 0.74
C PRO A 59 21.73 -7.13 0.18
N CYS A 60 21.08 -7.28 -0.98
CA CYS A 60 21.08 -8.56 -1.67
C CYS A 60 22.50 -8.88 -2.19
N PRO A 61 23.12 -9.99 -1.78
CA PRO A 61 24.51 -10.27 -2.13
C PRO A 61 24.72 -10.49 -3.63
N VAL A 62 23.67 -10.90 -4.34
CA VAL A 62 23.70 -11.21 -5.77
C VAL A 62 22.93 -10.20 -6.62
N ARG A 63 22.31 -9.18 -6.00
CA ARG A 63 21.45 -8.19 -6.67
C ARG A 63 20.51 -8.80 -7.73
N ALA A 64 19.85 -9.90 -7.35
CA ALA A 64 19.07 -10.71 -8.28
C ALA A 64 18.03 -9.86 -9.04
N VAL A 65 17.95 -10.08 -10.35
CA VAL A 65 16.95 -9.45 -11.24
C VAL A 65 15.55 -9.96 -10.90
N LEU A 66 14.59 -9.05 -10.87
CA LEU A 66 13.20 -9.29 -10.51
C LEU A 66 12.28 -9.01 -11.70
N GLY A 67 11.15 -9.70 -11.77
CA GLY A 67 10.13 -9.40 -12.78
C GLY A 67 9.39 -8.08 -12.52
N GLY A 68 8.96 -7.40 -13.58
CA GLY A 68 8.24 -6.12 -13.50
C GLY A 68 6.83 -6.18 -12.88
N ARG A 69 6.22 -7.37 -12.77
CA ARG A 69 4.85 -7.60 -12.25
C ARG A 69 4.74 -7.87 -10.75
N GLY A 70 5.82 -8.33 -10.11
CA GLY A 70 5.74 -8.79 -8.72
C GLY A 70 5.59 -7.63 -7.72
N THR A 71 4.78 -7.80 -6.68
CA THR A 71 4.69 -6.81 -5.58
C THR A 71 5.61 -7.12 -4.40
N GLY A 72 6.41 -8.20 -4.49
CA GLY A 72 7.23 -8.70 -3.39
C GLY A 72 8.57 -7.98 -3.22
N GLY A 73 9.11 -7.36 -4.28
CA GLY A 73 10.35 -6.56 -4.23
C GLY A 73 11.63 -7.30 -3.81
N LEU A 74 11.55 -8.62 -3.58
CA LEU A 74 12.63 -9.44 -3.03
C LEU A 74 12.81 -10.71 -3.87
N CYS A 75 14.06 -11.16 -4.00
CA CYS A 75 14.37 -12.48 -4.52
C CYS A 75 14.01 -13.58 -3.51
N GLY A 76 14.03 -14.85 -3.93
CA GLY A 76 13.65 -15.99 -3.09
C GLY A 76 14.36 -16.03 -1.74
N GLU A 77 15.68 -15.83 -1.71
CA GLU A 77 16.45 -15.85 -0.46
C GLU A 77 16.18 -14.66 0.44
N CYS A 78 16.15 -13.44 -0.11
CA CYS A 78 15.81 -12.25 0.68
C CYS A 78 14.37 -12.32 1.20
N ALA A 79 13.44 -12.92 0.46
CA ALA A 79 12.07 -13.14 0.90
C ALA A 79 11.97 -14.19 2.02
N ARG A 80 12.82 -15.22 2.02
CA ARG A 80 12.93 -16.16 3.15
C ARG A 80 13.46 -15.45 4.40
N LEU A 81 14.55 -14.69 4.26
CA LEU A 81 15.13 -13.89 5.34
C LEU A 81 14.12 -12.89 5.94
N ASP A 82 13.36 -12.20 5.08
CA ASP A 82 12.33 -11.26 5.53
C ASP A 82 11.26 -11.96 6.39
N ARG A 83 10.88 -13.18 6.03
CA ARG A 83 9.88 -13.97 6.76
C ARG A 83 10.36 -14.59 8.08
N MET A 84 11.65 -14.83 8.28
CA MET A 84 12.17 -15.58 9.46
C MET A 84 11.83 -14.95 10.83
N HIS A 85 11.50 -13.66 10.88
CA HIS A 85 10.95 -13.01 12.09
C HIS A 85 9.71 -12.18 11.78
N SER A 86 8.91 -12.59 10.80
CA SER A 86 7.57 -12.05 10.65
C SER A 86 6.75 -12.44 11.87
N VAL A 87 5.81 -11.60 12.28
CA VAL A 87 4.80 -11.97 13.30
C VAL A 87 4.01 -13.21 12.86
N ALA A 88 3.97 -13.52 11.55
CA ALA A 88 3.39 -14.73 10.99
C ALA A 88 4.31 -15.97 11.04
N ALA A 89 5.59 -15.83 11.41
CA ALA A 89 6.46 -16.95 11.68
C ALA A 89 6.31 -17.31 13.16
N ASP A 90 5.85 -18.52 13.45
CA ASP A 90 5.59 -19.06 14.80
C ASP A 90 6.86 -19.23 15.67
N ALA A 91 7.95 -18.57 15.32
CA ALA A 91 9.29 -18.79 15.85
C ALA A 91 9.62 -17.95 17.11
N LEU A 92 8.78 -16.97 17.48
CA LEU A 92 8.97 -16.19 18.71
C LEU A 92 7.78 -16.39 19.65
N ALA A 93 7.76 -17.53 20.35
CA ALA A 93 6.80 -17.78 21.42
C ALA A 93 6.91 -16.75 22.55
N ASP A 94 8.13 -16.23 22.79
CA ASP A 94 8.48 -15.33 23.89
C ASP A 94 8.81 -13.89 23.43
N ASP A 95 8.09 -13.35 22.44
CA ASP A 95 8.24 -11.91 22.09
C ASP A 95 7.69 -11.05 23.25
N PRO A 96 8.53 -10.25 23.95
CA PRO A 96 8.08 -9.46 25.11
C PRO A 96 7.25 -8.24 24.71
N ARG A 97 7.14 -7.94 23.42
CA ARG A 97 6.42 -6.76 22.93
C ARG A 97 4.91 -6.89 23.08
N VAL A 98 4.25 -5.74 23.24
CA VAL A 98 2.78 -5.65 23.24
C VAL A 98 2.25 -5.62 21.82
N TYR A 99 1.18 -6.40 21.60
CA TYR A 99 0.44 -6.48 20.35
C TYR A 99 -0.97 -5.93 20.55
N ARG A 100 -1.49 -5.25 19.53
CA ARG A 100 -2.88 -4.81 19.45
C ARG A 100 -3.65 -5.67 18.46
N VAL A 101 -4.88 -6.01 18.83
CA VAL A 101 -5.88 -6.63 17.95
C VAL A 101 -6.76 -5.50 17.38
N TYR A 102 -7.06 -5.55 16.09
CA TYR A 102 -7.88 -4.55 15.43
C TYR A 102 -8.95 -5.18 14.54
N LEU A 103 -10.02 -4.41 14.34
CA LEU A 103 -11.04 -4.62 13.32
C LEU A 103 -10.83 -3.55 12.24
N ALA A 104 -10.57 -3.96 11.00
CA ALA A 104 -10.31 -3.08 9.87
C ALA A 104 -11.36 -3.25 8.78
N TRP A 105 -11.89 -2.13 8.30
CA TRP A 105 -12.91 -2.04 7.26
C TRP A 105 -12.32 -1.33 6.03
N PHE A 106 -12.53 -1.90 4.85
CA PHE A 106 -11.95 -1.43 3.58
C PHE A 106 -13.00 -0.89 2.61
N GLY A 107 -14.26 -1.20 2.86
CA GLY A 107 -15.43 -0.95 2.02
C GLY A 107 -16.61 -1.79 2.50
N PRO A 108 -17.84 -1.56 2.00
CA PRO A 108 -19.02 -2.30 2.43
C PRO A 108 -18.81 -3.82 2.40
N GLY A 109 -19.03 -4.50 3.53
CA GLY A 109 -18.82 -5.94 3.66
C GLY A 109 -17.36 -6.42 3.62
N MET A 110 -16.38 -5.51 3.52
CA MET A 110 -14.96 -5.83 3.46
C MET A 110 -14.30 -5.56 4.81
N VAL A 111 -14.46 -6.50 5.73
CA VAL A 111 -13.89 -6.44 7.08
C VAL A 111 -12.83 -7.51 7.26
N LYS A 112 -11.76 -7.17 7.99
CA LYS A 112 -10.74 -8.11 8.45
C LYS A 112 -10.45 -7.85 9.94
N VAL A 113 -10.11 -8.90 10.66
CA VAL A 113 -9.46 -8.82 11.97
C VAL A 113 -7.98 -9.07 11.80
N GLY A 114 -7.15 -8.34 12.52
CA GLY A 114 -5.71 -8.59 12.50
C GLY A 114 -5.00 -8.14 13.76
N ILE A 115 -3.71 -8.48 13.84
CA ILE A 115 -2.81 -7.99 14.89
C ILE A 115 -1.68 -7.12 14.36
N THR A 116 -1.16 -6.26 15.22
CA THR A 116 0.06 -5.49 14.96
C THR A 116 0.80 -5.20 16.26
N ARG A 117 2.10 -4.90 16.18
CA ARG A 117 2.84 -4.40 17.34
C ARG A 117 2.29 -3.04 17.74
N GLU A 118 2.15 -2.79 19.04
CA GLU A 118 1.64 -1.53 19.56
C GLU A 118 2.42 -0.32 19.02
N GLU A 119 3.74 -0.43 18.94
CA GLU A 119 4.66 0.59 18.39
C GLU A 119 4.36 0.98 16.94
N ARG A 120 3.78 0.08 16.14
CA ARG A 120 3.42 0.36 14.73
C ARG A 120 2.16 1.20 14.64
N GLY A 121 1.32 1.19 15.68
CA GLY A 121 0.08 1.96 15.78
C GLY A 121 -0.79 1.89 14.52
N ALA A 122 -1.38 3.03 14.16
CA ALA A 122 -2.24 3.18 13.00
C ALA A 122 -1.50 3.08 11.65
N ALA A 123 -0.16 3.22 11.62
CA ALA A 123 0.62 3.16 10.38
C ALA A 123 0.44 1.81 9.67
N ARG A 124 0.31 0.70 10.42
CA ARG A 124 -0.01 -0.61 9.84
C ARG A 124 -1.35 -0.62 9.10
N LEU A 125 -2.34 0.12 9.58
CA LEU A 125 -3.68 0.18 9.01
C LEU A 125 -3.71 1.08 7.77
N LEU A 126 -2.95 2.18 7.81
CA LEU A 126 -2.68 3.03 6.66
C LEU A 126 -2.01 2.24 5.52
N GLU A 127 -0.93 1.52 5.81
CA GLU A 127 -0.23 0.66 4.84
C GLU A 127 -1.13 -0.40 4.18
N GLN A 128 -2.12 -0.91 4.92
CA GLN A 128 -3.09 -1.88 4.39
C GLN A 128 -4.21 -1.22 3.58
N GLY A 129 -4.36 0.10 3.67
CA GLY A 129 -5.46 0.84 3.08
C GLY A 129 -6.79 0.66 3.82
N ALA A 130 -6.79 0.42 5.12
CA ALA A 130 -8.02 0.33 5.91
C ALA A 130 -8.65 1.72 6.03
N VAL A 131 -9.88 1.89 5.53
CA VAL A 131 -10.58 3.20 5.54
C VAL A 131 -11.05 3.52 6.94
N VAL A 132 -11.61 2.54 7.64
CA VAL A 132 -12.03 2.70 9.03
C VAL A 132 -11.46 1.53 9.82
N PHE A 133 -11.02 1.79 11.04
CA PHE A 133 -10.67 0.70 11.95
C PHE A 133 -11.03 1.04 13.39
N SER A 134 -11.05 0.01 14.23
CA SER A 134 -11.13 0.15 15.68
C SER A 134 -10.21 -0.86 16.36
N TRP A 135 -9.62 -0.49 17.49
CA TRP A 135 -8.87 -1.42 18.32
C TRP A 135 -9.83 -2.29 19.14
N LEU A 136 -9.49 -3.56 19.30
CA LEU A 136 -10.29 -4.52 20.07
C LEU A 136 -9.64 -4.85 21.42
N GLY A 137 -8.32 -4.93 21.45
CA GLY A 137 -7.58 -5.23 22.66
C GLY A 137 -6.07 -5.10 22.51
N ARG A 138 -5.34 -5.15 23.63
CA ARG A 138 -3.88 -5.13 23.69
C ARG A 138 -3.33 -6.16 24.68
N GLY A 139 -2.21 -6.79 24.36
CA GLY A 139 -1.58 -7.78 25.23
C GLY A 139 -0.46 -8.57 24.55
N PRO A 140 0.00 -9.68 25.15
CA PRO A 140 1.06 -10.53 24.60
C PRO A 140 0.67 -11.14 23.24
N LEU A 141 1.66 -11.51 22.44
CA LEU A 141 1.47 -12.06 21.08
C LEU A 141 0.47 -13.23 21.03
N MET A 142 0.61 -14.20 21.94
CA MET A 142 -0.26 -15.39 21.95
C MET A 142 -1.69 -15.10 22.43
N ALA A 143 -1.88 -14.06 23.25
CA ALA A 143 -3.22 -13.57 23.58
C ALA A 143 -3.85 -12.89 22.36
N ALA A 144 -3.10 -12.00 21.70
CA ALA A 144 -3.57 -11.28 20.51
C ALA A 144 -3.93 -12.24 19.36
N ARG A 145 -3.11 -13.27 19.09
CA ARG A 145 -3.37 -14.29 18.06
C ARG A 145 -4.61 -15.13 18.35
N ARG A 146 -4.80 -15.58 19.60
CA ARG A 146 -5.99 -16.34 19.98
C ARG A 146 -7.26 -15.50 19.84
N ALA A 147 -7.20 -14.22 20.20
CA ALA A 147 -8.30 -13.30 19.97
C ALA A 147 -8.55 -13.08 18.46
N GLU A 148 -7.52 -12.81 17.66
CA GLU A 148 -7.63 -12.68 16.19
C GLU A 148 -8.31 -13.89 15.57
N GLU A 149 -7.87 -15.10 15.90
CA GLU A 149 -8.46 -16.36 15.44
C GLU A 149 -9.94 -16.47 15.81
N SER A 150 -10.25 -16.30 17.10
CA SER A 150 -11.60 -16.47 17.64
C SER A 150 -12.57 -15.48 16.99
N VAL A 151 -12.17 -14.21 16.86
CA VAL A 151 -13.00 -13.18 16.23
C VAL A 151 -13.12 -13.44 14.73
N ARG A 152 -12.05 -13.85 14.05
CA ARG A 152 -12.09 -14.17 12.61
C ARG A 152 -13.09 -15.29 12.32
N VAL A 153 -13.06 -16.37 13.10
CA VAL A 153 -13.99 -17.50 12.99
C VAL A 153 -15.42 -17.06 13.28
N ALA A 154 -15.64 -16.33 14.38
CA ALA A 154 -16.98 -15.88 14.78
C ALA A 154 -17.63 -14.91 13.79
N LEU A 155 -16.84 -14.05 13.14
CA LEU A 155 -17.34 -13.14 12.12
C LEU A 155 -17.38 -13.74 10.71
N GLY A 156 -16.71 -14.88 10.46
CA GLY A 156 -16.57 -15.46 9.13
C GLY A 156 -15.82 -14.55 8.15
N VAL A 157 -14.90 -13.72 8.64
CA VAL A 157 -14.16 -12.75 7.82
C VAL A 157 -12.89 -13.35 7.21
N PRO A 158 -12.47 -12.93 6.01
CA PRO A 158 -11.30 -13.49 5.35
C PRO A 158 -10.00 -13.09 6.06
N ASP A 159 -8.96 -13.93 5.94
CA ASP A 159 -7.62 -13.54 6.35
C ASP A 159 -7.05 -12.43 5.45
N ARG A 160 -7.37 -12.40 4.16
CA ARG A 160 -6.83 -11.40 3.25
C ARG A 160 -7.89 -10.84 2.32
N ILE A 161 -7.94 -9.52 2.24
CA ILE A 161 -8.75 -8.79 1.26
C ILE A 161 -7.83 -8.36 0.10
N PRO A 162 -8.05 -8.84 -1.13
CA PRO A 162 -7.23 -8.47 -2.27
C PRO A 162 -7.30 -6.96 -2.58
N TYR A 163 -6.18 -6.37 -3.01
CA TYR A 163 -6.16 -4.95 -3.37
C TYR A 163 -7.04 -4.62 -4.57
N ALA A 164 -7.19 -5.55 -5.52
CA ALA A 164 -8.13 -5.38 -6.64
C ALA A 164 -9.56 -5.13 -6.15
N GLU A 165 -10.01 -5.86 -5.12
CA GLU A 165 -11.33 -5.66 -4.52
C GLU A 165 -11.44 -4.30 -3.81
N LYS A 166 -10.41 -3.92 -3.05
CA LYS A 166 -10.36 -2.60 -2.40
C LYS A 166 -10.46 -1.47 -3.42
N ARG A 167 -9.76 -1.56 -4.56
CA ARG A 167 -9.74 -0.55 -5.62
C ARG A 167 -11.13 -0.31 -6.22
N ARG A 168 -11.93 -1.37 -6.38
CA ARG A 168 -13.28 -1.30 -6.97
C ARG A 168 -14.25 -0.43 -6.16
N VAL A 169 -14.08 -0.38 -4.84
CA VAL A 169 -15.01 0.32 -3.94
C VAL A 169 -14.57 1.74 -3.57
N ARG A 170 -13.31 2.15 -3.84
CA ARG A 170 -12.75 3.42 -3.34
C ARG A 170 -13.52 4.67 -3.74
N ALA A 171 -14.07 4.69 -4.95
CA ALA A 171 -14.79 5.85 -5.49
C ALA A 171 -16.25 5.95 -5.00
N GLY A 172 -16.78 4.89 -4.40
CA GLY A 172 -18.19 4.77 -4.02
C GLY A 172 -18.39 4.41 -2.55
N LEU A 173 -17.51 4.88 -1.67
CA LEU A 173 -17.62 4.59 -0.25
C LEU A 173 -18.78 5.38 0.38
N PRO A 174 -19.49 4.79 1.36
CA PRO A 174 -20.44 5.50 2.19
C PRO A 174 -19.83 6.71 2.91
N GLY A 175 -20.71 7.62 3.35
CA GLY A 175 -20.34 8.76 4.17
C GLY A 175 -19.73 8.35 5.51
N VAL A 176 -18.94 9.24 6.12
CA VAL A 176 -18.17 9.01 7.36
C VAL A 176 -19.01 8.36 8.47
N VAL A 177 -20.22 8.87 8.69
CA VAL A 177 -21.14 8.37 9.73
C VAL A 177 -21.54 6.92 9.44
N GLU A 178 -21.99 6.63 8.22
CA GLU A 178 -22.49 5.31 7.83
C GLU A 178 -21.41 4.23 7.91
N ARG A 179 -20.20 4.52 7.40
CA ARG A 179 -19.07 3.58 7.51
C ARG A 179 -18.60 3.40 8.95
N GLY A 180 -18.62 4.45 9.76
CA GLY A 180 -18.36 4.35 11.20
C GLY A 180 -19.38 3.47 11.93
N ASP A 181 -20.66 3.58 11.56
CA ASP A 181 -21.74 2.78 12.15
C ASP A 181 -21.63 1.30 11.79
N GLU A 182 -21.22 0.96 10.56
CA GLU A 182 -20.95 -0.43 10.16
C GLU A 182 -19.87 -1.05 11.05
N VAL A 183 -18.75 -0.34 11.26
CA VAL A 183 -17.68 -0.80 12.14
C VAL A 183 -18.15 -0.89 13.60
N ARG A 184 -18.97 0.05 14.08
CA ARG A 184 -19.55 -0.01 15.43
C ARG A 184 -20.41 -1.25 15.63
N ARG A 185 -21.29 -1.58 14.67
CA ARG A 185 -22.13 -2.78 14.72
C ARG A 185 -21.29 -4.05 14.77
N MET A 186 -20.21 -4.09 13.97
CA MET A 186 -19.29 -5.23 13.99
C MET A 186 -18.53 -5.32 15.31
N HIS A 187 -18.00 -4.20 15.80
CA HIS A 187 -17.33 -4.14 17.11
C HIS A 187 -18.24 -4.63 18.24
N ALA A 188 -19.51 -4.20 18.28
CA ALA A 188 -20.48 -4.65 19.27
C ALA A 188 -20.69 -6.18 19.25
N ARG A 189 -20.76 -6.79 18.06
CA ARG A 189 -20.82 -8.26 17.92
C ARG A 189 -19.56 -8.94 18.42
N VAL A 190 -18.39 -8.34 18.18
CA VAL A 190 -17.09 -8.89 18.57
C VAL A 190 -16.90 -8.87 20.09
N VAL A 191 -17.20 -7.76 20.75
CA VAL A 191 -17.00 -7.65 22.21
C VAL A 191 -18.00 -8.48 23.02
N ALA A 192 -19.11 -8.88 22.40
CA ALA A 192 -20.09 -9.80 22.98
C ALA A 192 -19.67 -11.28 22.88
N LEU A 193 -18.56 -11.61 22.22
CA LEU A 193 -18.03 -12.97 22.18
C LEU A 193 -17.50 -13.37 23.56
N ASP A 194 -17.72 -14.62 23.94
CA ASP A 194 -17.09 -15.24 25.11
C ASP A 194 -15.67 -15.72 24.80
N GLY A 195 -14.92 -16.10 25.85
CA GLY A 195 -13.63 -16.77 25.68
C GLY A 195 -12.47 -15.85 25.27
N TRP A 196 -12.59 -14.54 25.51
CA TRP A 196 -11.45 -13.63 25.34
C TRP A 196 -10.27 -14.07 26.21
N PRO A 197 -9.03 -14.05 25.70
CA PRO A 197 -7.86 -14.38 26.50
C PRO A 197 -7.73 -13.45 27.71
N GLU A 198 -7.54 -14.02 28.90
CA GLU A 198 -7.46 -13.27 30.17
C GLU A 198 -6.34 -12.22 30.19
N SER A 199 -5.23 -12.50 29.50
CA SER A 199 -4.08 -11.59 29.39
C SER A 199 -4.23 -10.53 28.30
N LEU A 200 -5.40 -10.42 27.67
CA LEU A 200 -5.73 -9.36 26.72
C LEU A 200 -6.59 -8.29 27.39
N GLU A 201 -6.04 -7.09 27.53
CA GLU A 201 -6.79 -5.90 27.91
C GLU A 201 -7.75 -5.53 26.77
N ARG A 202 -9.05 -5.47 27.04
CA ARG A 202 -10.07 -5.05 26.06
C ARG A 202 -10.09 -3.53 25.94
N LEU A 203 -10.20 -3.03 24.72
CA LEU A 203 -10.23 -1.60 24.44
C LEU A 203 -11.64 -1.13 24.09
N GLU A 204 -11.94 0.12 24.42
CA GLU A 204 -13.22 0.73 24.09
C GLU A 204 -13.34 1.01 22.58
N PHE A 205 -14.57 1.01 22.09
CA PHE A 205 -14.83 1.33 20.70
C PHE A 205 -14.44 2.79 20.40
N ALA A 206 -13.49 2.94 19.49
CA ALA A 206 -13.21 4.19 18.82
C ALA A 206 -13.05 3.95 17.33
N ALA A 207 -13.90 4.57 16.52
CA ALA A 207 -13.75 4.54 15.06
C ALA A 207 -12.69 5.56 14.64
N VAL A 208 -11.64 5.07 13.99
CA VAL A 208 -10.64 5.92 13.35
C VAL A 208 -10.83 5.84 11.85
N ASP A 209 -11.05 7.00 11.23
CA ASP A 209 -11.36 7.14 9.81
C ASP A 209 -10.17 7.73 9.04
N HIS A 210 -9.69 6.99 8.05
CA HIS A 210 -8.60 7.36 7.15
C HIS A 210 -9.09 7.86 5.78
N GLY A 211 -10.38 8.00 5.54
CA GLY A 211 -10.91 8.44 4.24
C GLY A 211 -10.34 9.79 3.81
N GLY A 212 -10.28 10.75 4.73
CA GLY A 212 -9.65 12.06 4.50
C GLY A 212 -8.14 11.97 4.32
N VAL A 213 -7.46 11.15 5.15
CA VAL A 213 -6.00 10.91 5.05
C VAL A 213 -5.63 10.34 3.67
N PHE A 214 -6.47 9.47 3.13
CA PHE A 214 -6.27 8.85 1.83
C PHE A 214 -6.72 9.73 0.66
N GLY A 215 -7.47 10.81 0.90
CA GLY A 215 -8.05 11.65 -0.17
C GLY A 215 -9.16 10.94 -0.96
N LEU A 216 -9.99 10.13 -0.29
CA LEU A 216 -11.04 9.33 -0.97
C LEU A 216 -12.33 10.11 -1.26
N ASP A 217 -12.53 11.25 -0.59
CA ASP A 217 -13.75 12.04 -0.75
C ASP A 217 -13.81 12.63 -2.17
N GLY A 218 -14.87 12.30 -2.91
CA GLY A 218 -15.06 12.73 -4.31
C GLY A 218 -14.09 12.08 -5.30
N LEU A 219 -13.38 11.01 -4.92
CA LEU A 219 -12.45 10.31 -5.80
C LEU A 219 -13.19 9.71 -7.01
N PRO A 220 -12.82 10.06 -8.26
CA PRO A 220 -13.43 9.45 -9.43
C PRO A 220 -13.08 7.96 -9.55
N PRO A 221 -13.96 7.12 -10.13
CA PRO A 221 -13.67 5.72 -10.39
C PRO A 221 -12.42 5.54 -11.24
N ALA A 222 -11.55 4.60 -10.85
CA ALA A 222 -10.40 4.22 -11.65
C ALA A 222 -10.82 3.50 -12.92
N GLY A 223 -10.26 3.90 -14.06
CA GLY A 223 -10.46 3.24 -15.34
C GLY A 223 -9.52 2.06 -15.55
N ALA A 224 -8.27 2.19 -15.08
CA ALA A 224 -7.23 1.20 -15.27
C ALA A 224 -6.25 1.10 -14.08
N VAL A 225 -5.49 0.00 -14.05
CA VAL A 225 -4.41 -0.26 -13.09
C VAL A 225 -3.13 -0.54 -13.87
N VAL A 226 -2.01 0.00 -13.40
CA VAL A 226 -0.68 -0.36 -13.93
C VAL A 226 -0.43 -1.84 -13.67
N ARG A 227 -0.23 -2.61 -14.74
CA ARG A 227 0.01 -4.05 -14.69
C ARG A 227 1.44 -4.36 -14.25
N GLU A 228 2.38 -3.65 -14.83
CA GLU A 228 3.81 -3.83 -14.61
C GLU A 228 4.58 -2.57 -14.98
N LEU A 229 5.76 -2.42 -14.41
CA LEU A 229 6.74 -1.45 -14.87
C LEU A 229 7.73 -2.15 -15.81
N VAL A 230 8.13 -1.46 -16.86
CA VAL A 230 9.04 -1.95 -17.90
C VAL A 230 10.12 -0.90 -18.15
N GLU A 231 11.28 -1.34 -18.63
CA GLU A 231 12.37 -0.42 -18.94
C GLU A 231 11.95 0.66 -19.95
N GLY A 232 12.35 1.90 -19.70
CA GLY A 232 11.94 3.07 -20.49
C GLY A 232 10.47 3.49 -20.33
N GLY A 233 9.67 2.69 -19.62
CA GLY A 233 8.27 2.98 -19.33
C GLY A 233 8.11 4.22 -18.46
N CYS A 234 7.08 5.02 -18.76
CA CYS A 234 6.79 6.27 -18.06
C CYS A 234 5.44 6.20 -17.35
N VAL A 235 5.38 6.77 -16.15
CA VAL A 235 4.13 7.01 -15.42
C VAL A 235 4.15 8.47 -14.96
N ALA A 236 3.15 9.24 -15.37
CA ALA A 236 3.00 10.62 -14.99
C ALA A 236 1.53 10.98 -14.78
N GLY A 237 1.25 11.77 -13.74
CA GLY A 237 -0.10 12.21 -13.41
C GLY A 237 -0.18 12.99 -12.11
N ARG A 238 -1.32 13.64 -11.91
CA ARG A 238 -1.64 14.33 -10.66
C ARG A 238 -2.18 13.34 -9.64
N ILE A 239 -1.68 13.39 -8.41
CA ILE A 239 -2.12 12.55 -7.30
C ILE A 239 -3.52 12.99 -6.88
N LEU A 240 -4.48 12.07 -6.97
CA LEU A 240 -5.84 12.25 -6.46
C LEU A 240 -5.98 11.68 -5.05
N ALA A 241 -5.46 10.48 -4.84
CA ALA A 241 -5.57 9.75 -3.58
C ALA A 241 -4.38 8.80 -3.40
N VAL A 242 -4.06 8.49 -2.15
CA VAL A 242 -3.09 7.47 -1.76
C VAL A 242 -3.73 6.56 -0.73
N ALA A 243 -3.98 5.29 -1.05
CA ALA A 243 -4.66 4.35 -0.16
C ALA A 243 -3.81 3.08 0.02
N GLY A 244 -3.08 2.99 1.14
CA GLY A 244 -2.08 1.94 1.33
C GLY A 244 -0.96 2.05 0.28
N PRO A 245 -0.72 1.02 -0.54
CA PRO A 245 0.26 1.09 -1.62
C PRO A 245 -0.29 1.72 -2.91
N ASP A 246 -1.61 1.96 -3.00
CA ASP A 246 -2.25 2.40 -4.25
C ASP A 246 -2.21 3.91 -4.40
N LEU A 247 -1.63 4.37 -5.50
CA LEU A 247 -1.61 5.76 -5.92
C LEU A 247 -2.61 5.98 -7.05
N HIS A 248 -3.63 6.80 -6.81
CA HIS A 248 -4.63 7.15 -7.81
C HIS A 248 -4.21 8.41 -8.55
N LEU A 249 -4.00 8.29 -9.87
CA LEU A 249 -3.45 9.35 -10.70
C LEU A 249 -4.46 9.84 -11.72
N ALA A 250 -4.74 11.14 -11.73
CA ALA A 250 -5.35 11.79 -12.88
C ALA A 250 -4.30 11.94 -13.98
N THR A 251 -4.54 11.26 -15.09
CA THR A 251 -3.69 11.23 -16.27
C THR A 251 -4.31 12.10 -17.37
N GLY A 252 -3.49 12.67 -18.26
CA GLY A 252 -3.95 13.51 -19.36
C GLY A 252 -4.81 12.81 -20.43
N ARG A 253 -5.28 11.57 -20.20
CA ARG A 253 -6.09 10.76 -21.12
C ARG A 253 -7.55 11.23 -21.26
N GLY A 254 -7.81 12.52 -21.12
CA GLY A 254 -9.13 13.15 -21.29
C GLY A 254 -10.01 13.17 -20.03
N GLU A 255 -11.00 14.05 -20.03
CA GLU A 255 -12.01 14.18 -18.98
C GLU A 255 -13.02 13.03 -19.09
N GLY A 256 -12.85 12.01 -18.25
CA GLY A 256 -13.77 10.88 -18.15
C GLY A 256 -13.25 9.82 -17.18
N PRO A 257 -14.05 8.80 -16.85
CA PRO A 257 -13.65 7.73 -15.93
C PRO A 257 -12.50 6.84 -16.44
N GLY A 258 -12.01 7.06 -17.67
CA GLY A 258 -10.75 6.49 -18.20
C GLY A 258 -9.49 7.31 -17.86
N GLY A 259 -9.65 8.49 -17.26
CA GLY A 259 -8.53 9.39 -16.92
C GLY A 259 -7.82 9.04 -15.62
N VAL A 260 -8.44 8.24 -14.73
CA VAL A 260 -7.82 7.82 -13.47
C VAL A 260 -7.16 6.46 -13.62
N VAL A 261 -5.86 6.40 -13.34
CA VAL A 261 -5.07 5.15 -13.32
C VAL A 261 -4.50 4.91 -11.93
N VAL A 262 -4.58 3.67 -11.46
CA VAL A 262 -4.00 3.25 -10.18
C VAL A 262 -2.62 2.64 -10.40
N LEU A 263 -1.61 3.18 -9.71
CA LEU A 263 -0.28 2.58 -9.60
C LEU A 263 -0.14 1.90 -8.23
N ASP A 264 0.09 0.60 -8.23
CA ASP A 264 0.55 -0.12 -7.03
C ASP A 264 2.03 0.18 -6.81
N THR A 265 2.34 1.04 -5.84
CA THR A 265 3.71 1.54 -5.63
C THR A 265 4.70 0.44 -5.22
N ARG A 266 4.23 -0.77 -4.88
CA ARG A 266 5.11 -1.94 -4.69
C ARG A 266 5.75 -2.42 -5.98
N LEU A 267 5.18 -2.09 -7.14
CA LEU A 267 5.79 -2.36 -8.45
C LEU A 267 7.06 -1.53 -8.66
N MET A 268 7.15 -0.37 -8.01
CA MET A 268 8.31 0.54 -8.11
C MET A 268 9.52 0.05 -7.33
N VAL A 269 9.32 -0.82 -6.33
CA VAL A 269 10.40 -1.31 -5.45
C VAL A 269 11.46 -2.03 -6.27
N GLY A 270 12.71 -1.58 -6.15
CA GLY A 270 13.86 -2.18 -6.81
C GLY A 270 14.11 -1.68 -8.23
N TRP A 271 13.39 -0.67 -8.71
CA TRP A 271 13.73 0.05 -9.95
C TRP A 271 14.55 1.31 -9.66
N GLU A 272 15.45 1.64 -10.58
CA GLU A 272 15.97 3.00 -10.72
C GLU A 272 14.93 3.85 -11.46
N LEU A 273 14.56 5.01 -10.90
CA LEU A 273 13.58 5.90 -11.49
C LEU A 273 14.16 7.31 -11.69
N VAL A 274 13.94 7.87 -12.87
CA VAL A 274 14.34 9.24 -13.20
C VAL A 274 13.08 10.11 -13.29
N GLY A 275 13.10 11.28 -12.66
CA GLY A 275 11.97 12.20 -12.68
C GLY A 275 11.68 12.69 -14.10
N VAL A 276 10.39 12.79 -14.46
CA VAL A 276 9.96 13.50 -15.66
C VAL A 276 9.14 14.72 -15.23
N ARG A 277 9.48 15.89 -15.76
CA ARG A 277 8.78 17.14 -15.48
C ARG A 277 7.45 17.19 -16.24
N ARG A 278 6.52 18.00 -15.74
CA ARG A 278 5.29 18.33 -16.46
C ARG A 278 5.65 19.23 -17.64
N GLU A 279 5.10 18.94 -18.82
CA GLU A 279 5.18 19.87 -19.96
C GLU A 279 4.58 21.24 -19.56
N GLY A 280 5.42 22.29 -19.58
CA GLY A 280 5.03 23.67 -19.25
C GLY A 280 5.65 24.27 -17.98
N GLU A 281 6.35 23.49 -17.14
CA GLU A 281 7.18 24.03 -16.06
C GLU A 281 8.56 24.42 -16.62
N ARG A 282 8.72 25.68 -17.05
CA ARG A 282 10.06 26.27 -17.25
C ARG A 282 10.60 26.65 -15.87
N GLU A 283 11.74 26.08 -15.49
CA GLU A 283 12.50 26.52 -14.31
C GLU A 283 13.67 27.38 -14.79
N GLY A 284 13.83 28.54 -14.16
CA GLY A 284 15.04 29.34 -14.31
C GLY A 284 16.23 28.59 -13.73
N ASP A 285 17.27 28.50 -14.55
CA ASP A 285 18.70 28.46 -14.20
C ASP A 285 19.13 27.63 -12.97
N GLU A 286 18.98 26.30 -13.02
CA GLU A 286 19.96 25.38 -12.39
C GLU A 286 20.17 24.14 -13.26
N GLU A 287 21.43 23.91 -13.65
CA GLU A 287 21.88 22.85 -14.55
C GLU A 287 21.66 21.46 -13.95
N GLY A 288 20.60 20.79 -14.42
CA GLY A 288 20.40 19.36 -14.24
C GLY A 288 19.87 18.76 -15.53
N GLU A 289 20.53 17.72 -16.03
CA GLU A 289 20.19 17.00 -17.27
C GLU A 289 18.78 16.36 -17.17
N GLY A 290 17.76 17.16 -17.43
CA GLY A 290 16.40 16.70 -17.64
C GLY A 290 16.28 16.09 -19.04
N VAL A 291 15.94 14.81 -19.11
CA VAL A 291 15.61 14.17 -20.39
C VAL A 291 14.24 14.71 -20.85
N GLU A 292 14.23 15.45 -21.95
CA GLU A 292 13.01 15.88 -22.66
C GLU A 292 12.17 14.63 -23.00
N GLY A 293 11.12 14.40 -22.21
CA GLY A 293 10.14 13.36 -22.45
C GLY A 293 8.98 13.94 -23.24
N SER A 294 8.75 13.43 -24.44
CA SER A 294 7.55 13.70 -25.22
C SER A 294 6.28 13.52 -24.37
N GLY A 295 5.41 14.54 -24.36
CA GLY A 295 3.95 14.40 -24.36
C GLY A 295 3.39 13.47 -23.30
N GLY A 296 2.99 14.04 -22.16
CA GLY A 296 2.46 13.33 -21.00
C GLY A 296 1.58 12.11 -21.32
N GLY A 297 1.94 10.95 -20.80
CA GLY A 297 1.10 9.77 -20.93
C GLY A 297 1.75 8.54 -20.35
N ILE A 298 0.98 7.79 -19.59
CA ILE A 298 1.37 6.45 -19.14
C ILE A 298 1.71 5.60 -20.36
N SER A 299 2.95 5.10 -20.43
CA SER A 299 3.45 4.21 -21.49
C SER A 299 3.69 2.77 -21.03
N VAL A 300 3.39 2.48 -19.76
CA VAL A 300 3.47 1.13 -19.20
C VAL A 300 2.17 0.33 -19.44
N PRO A 301 2.22 -1.02 -19.46
CA PRO A 301 1.04 -1.84 -19.64
C PRO A 301 -0.02 -1.61 -18.57
N LEU A 302 -1.27 -1.50 -19.00
CA LEU A 302 -2.44 -1.27 -18.15
C LEU A 302 -3.40 -2.46 -18.20
N VAL A 303 -4.20 -2.61 -17.14
CA VAL A 303 -5.36 -3.53 -17.08
C VAL A 303 -6.60 -2.70 -16.76
N ASP A 304 -7.66 -2.87 -17.54
CA ASP A 304 -8.93 -2.20 -17.30
C ASP A 304 -9.59 -2.70 -16.01
N VAL A 305 -10.08 -1.76 -15.20
CA VAL A 305 -10.81 -2.07 -13.96
C VAL A 305 -12.22 -2.58 -14.28
N ARG A 306 -12.78 -2.16 -15.42
CA ARG A 306 -14.15 -2.48 -15.87
C ARG A 306 -14.26 -3.84 -16.58
N GLY A 307 -13.15 -4.43 -17.01
CA GLY A 307 -13.10 -5.67 -17.80
C GLY A 307 -13.31 -6.98 -17.01
N GLY A 308 -13.72 -6.91 -15.74
CA GLY A 308 -14.05 -8.09 -14.92
C GLY A 308 -15.37 -8.77 -15.29
N GLY A 309 -15.94 -8.47 -16.46
CA GLY A 309 -17.09 -9.18 -16.99
C GLY A 309 -16.64 -10.54 -17.53
N VAL A 310 -17.01 -11.60 -16.81
CA VAL A 310 -17.30 -12.97 -17.29
C VAL A 310 -16.64 -13.29 -18.63
N GLN A 311 -15.48 -13.95 -18.61
CA GLN A 311 -15.04 -14.76 -19.76
C GLN A 311 -15.93 -16.02 -19.81
N GLY A 312 -17.20 -15.81 -20.17
CA GLY A 312 -18.12 -16.83 -20.61
C GLY A 312 -17.95 -16.96 -22.10
N GLY A 313 -17.26 -18.01 -22.53
CA GLY A 313 -17.01 -18.26 -23.94
C GLY A 313 -15.90 -19.29 -24.11
N LEU A 314 -16.32 -20.54 -24.23
CA LEU A 314 -15.58 -21.70 -24.71
C LEU A 314 -14.46 -21.33 -25.69
N PHE A 315 -13.20 -21.56 -25.30
CA PHE A 315 -12.19 -22.41 -25.95
C PHE A 315 -11.08 -22.69 -24.95
#